data_AF-A0AAD0FPK7-F1
#
_entry.id   AF-A0AAD0FPK7-F1
#
_cell.length_a   1.000
_cell.length_b   1.000
_cell.length_c   1.000
_cell.angle_alpha   90.00
_cell.angle_beta   90.00
_cell.angle_gamma   90.00
#
_symmetry.space_group_name_H-M   'P 1'
#
loop_
_entity.id
_entity.type
_entity.pdbx_description
1 polymer ?
#
loop_
_entity_poly.entity_id
_entity_poly.type
_entity_poly.pdbx_seq_one_letter_code
_entity_poly.pdbx_strand_id
1 'polypeptide(L)'
;MVRFRRQPFEDLQEPFEAEPLAPAALPTAALPFVQQLRLHLASDGALPRRSAHAAIIHDGATVCWLDARNDRMMTTAPAPITLTLLQRLLGDADPRLSLVPVTQEVFVQRATVCSNVPLRLTLWNVALVTDGRGVPIPPLQDGTKLRLRRWPDFRILAHRPDHFRLCALLIKQGASVRACCDILDLPRQIVQSFFNAAFLTAYAFPVVGEDAPVRSSPADGLVNLWRQLRIRWSA
;
A
#
# COMPACT_ATOMS: atom_id res chain seq x y z
N MET A 1 12.04 1.76 -27.08
CA MET A 1 12.32 3.14 -26.60
C MET A 1 11.09 3.99 -26.91
N VAL A 2 10.13 4.08 -25.98
CA VAL A 2 8.85 4.78 -26.22
C VAL A 2 9.01 6.23 -25.80
N ARG A 3 8.89 7.15 -26.76
CA ARG A 3 8.93 8.61 -26.52
C ARG A 3 7.55 9.06 -26.04
N PHE A 4 7.46 9.55 -24.82
CA PHE A 4 6.27 10.24 -24.32
C PHE A 4 6.27 11.67 -24.87
N ARG A 5 5.19 12.06 -25.54
CA ARG A 5 5.00 13.38 -26.12
C ARG A 5 4.74 14.38 -24.97
N ARG A 6 5.65 15.33 -24.76
CA ARG A 6 5.38 16.50 -23.91
C ARG A 6 4.54 17.48 -24.74
N GLN A 7 3.34 17.83 -24.28
CA GLN A 7 2.57 18.91 -24.89
C GLN A 7 3.08 20.27 -24.39
N PRO A 8 3.28 21.25 -25.28
CA PRO A 8 3.58 22.63 -24.92
C PRO A 8 2.34 23.35 -24.34
N PHE A 9 2.59 24.40 -23.57
CA PHE A 9 1.63 25.10 -22.70
C PHE A 9 0.60 25.98 -23.46
N GLU A 10 0.65 26.06 -24.79
CA GLU A 10 -0.10 27.07 -25.57
C GLU A 10 -1.45 26.59 -26.15
N ASP A 11 -1.83 25.31 -26.03
CA ASP A 11 -3.10 24.79 -26.57
C ASP A 11 -4.22 24.71 -25.50
N LEU A 12 -4.45 25.78 -24.74
CA LEU A 12 -5.50 25.85 -23.69
C LEU A 12 -6.83 26.46 -24.15
N GLN A 13 -7.21 26.29 -25.43
CA GLN A 13 -8.49 26.78 -25.93
C GLN A 13 -9.16 25.83 -26.92
N GLU A 14 -9.52 24.64 -26.45
CA GLU A 14 -10.73 23.96 -26.92
C GLU A 14 -11.43 23.28 -25.74
N PRO A 15 -12.76 23.40 -25.59
CA PRO A 15 -13.52 22.59 -24.64
C PRO A 15 -13.58 21.16 -25.19
N PHE A 16 -12.55 20.37 -24.91
CA PHE A 16 -12.57 18.95 -25.20
C PHE A 16 -13.52 18.29 -24.21
N GLU A 17 -14.76 18.04 -24.63
CA GLU A 17 -15.67 17.12 -23.94
C GLU A 17 -14.97 15.76 -23.85
N ALA A 18 -14.33 15.51 -22.72
CA ALA A 18 -13.76 14.21 -22.39
C ALA A 18 -14.93 13.24 -22.27
N GLU A 19 -15.15 12.46 -23.33
CA GLU A 19 -16.13 11.39 -23.34
C GLU A 19 -15.90 10.52 -22.08
N PRO A 20 -16.87 10.44 -21.15
CA PRO A 20 -16.69 9.72 -19.91
C PRO A 20 -16.34 8.27 -20.25
N LEU A 21 -15.33 7.73 -19.56
CA LEU A 21 -14.97 6.31 -19.63
C LEU A 21 -16.24 5.50 -19.35
N ALA A 22 -16.94 5.04 -20.40
CA ALA A 22 -18.00 4.08 -20.25
C ALA A 22 -17.37 2.82 -19.62
N PRO A 23 -17.76 2.45 -18.39
CA PRO A 23 -17.14 1.32 -17.73
C PRO A 23 -17.51 0.07 -18.53
N ALA A 24 -16.51 -0.60 -19.11
CA ALA A 24 -16.65 -2.01 -19.42
C ALA A 24 -16.86 -2.71 -18.07
N ALA A 25 -18.13 -2.87 -17.70
CA ALA A 25 -18.57 -3.39 -16.42
C ALA A 25 -18.21 -4.88 -16.30
N LEU A 26 -16.95 -5.15 -15.96
CA LEU A 26 -16.63 -6.33 -15.17
C LEU A 26 -17.21 -6.08 -13.78
N PRO A 27 -17.84 -7.08 -13.13
CA PRO A 27 -18.48 -6.92 -11.83
C PRO A 27 -17.42 -6.68 -10.73
N THR A 28 -16.92 -5.45 -10.65
CA THR A 28 -16.06 -4.92 -9.58
C THR A 28 -16.85 -3.92 -8.72
N ALA A 29 -18.19 -3.96 -8.80
CA ALA A 29 -19.08 -3.13 -8.01
C ALA A 29 -19.18 -3.56 -6.52
N ALA A 30 -18.59 -4.69 -6.11
CA ALA A 30 -18.81 -5.25 -4.77
C ALA A 30 -17.65 -5.08 -3.76
N LEU A 31 -16.44 -4.72 -4.21
CA LEU A 31 -15.27 -4.66 -3.33
C LEU A 31 -14.85 -3.22 -3.00
N PRO A 32 -14.48 -2.89 -1.75
CA PRO A 32 -13.90 -1.60 -1.41
C PRO A 32 -12.61 -1.31 -2.22
N PHE A 33 -12.35 -0.03 -2.52
CA PHE A 33 -11.21 0.42 -3.32
C PHE A 33 -9.87 -0.22 -2.91
N VAL A 34 -9.56 -0.19 -1.60
CA VAL A 34 -8.31 -0.75 -1.06
C VAL A 34 -8.18 -2.25 -1.37
N GLN A 35 -9.29 -2.98 -1.33
CA GLN A 35 -9.29 -4.40 -1.68
C GLN A 35 -9.04 -4.61 -3.18
N GLN A 36 -9.65 -3.78 -4.04
CA GLN A 36 -9.39 -3.81 -5.49
C GLN A 36 -7.90 -3.54 -5.78
N LEU A 37 -7.34 -2.50 -5.16
CA LEU A 37 -5.93 -2.12 -5.32
C LEU A 37 -4.99 -3.24 -4.88
N ARG A 38 -5.25 -3.84 -3.72
CA ARG A 38 -4.45 -4.97 -3.23
C ARG A 38 -4.50 -6.15 -4.19
N LEU A 39 -5.68 -6.49 -4.71
CA LEU A 39 -5.81 -7.59 -5.67
C LEU A 39 -5.11 -7.29 -7.01
N HIS A 40 -5.06 -6.03 -7.42
CA HIS A 40 -4.32 -5.57 -8.59
C HIS A 40 -2.79 -5.67 -8.38
N LEU A 41 -2.30 -5.24 -7.21
CA LEU A 41 -0.88 -5.28 -6.86
C LEU A 41 -0.36 -6.69 -6.54
N ALA A 42 -1.23 -7.60 -6.10
CA ALA A 42 -0.90 -8.96 -5.67
C ALA A 42 -0.59 -9.94 -6.82
N SER A 43 0.13 -9.46 -7.84
CA SER A 43 0.64 -10.27 -8.94
C SER A 43 1.88 -11.06 -8.49
N ASP A 44 1.68 -12.04 -7.62
CA ASP A 44 2.52 -13.23 -7.62
C ASP A 44 2.17 -13.98 -8.92
N GLY A 45 3.15 -14.26 -9.78
CA GLY A 45 3.02 -14.62 -11.20
C GLY A 45 2.21 -15.88 -11.58
N ALA A 46 1.25 -16.31 -10.77
CA ALA A 46 0.45 -17.53 -10.95
C ALA A 46 -0.84 -17.33 -11.75
N LEU A 47 -1.29 -16.09 -12.02
CA LEU A 47 -2.56 -15.84 -12.74
C LEU A 47 -2.39 -14.88 -13.92
N PRO A 48 -2.23 -15.38 -15.16
CA PRO A 48 -1.99 -14.55 -16.36
C PRO A 48 -3.20 -13.71 -16.82
N ARG A 49 -4.33 -13.75 -16.11
CA ARG A 49 -5.60 -13.12 -16.54
C ARG A 49 -5.85 -11.71 -16.00
N ARG A 50 -5.03 -11.19 -15.08
CA ARG A 50 -5.25 -9.85 -14.51
C ARG A 50 -4.50 -8.80 -15.30
N SER A 51 -5.18 -7.71 -15.67
CA SER A 51 -4.48 -6.58 -16.27
C SER A 51 -3.47 -6.01 -15.29
N ALA A 52 -2.24 -5.81 -15.76
CA ALA A 52 -1.19 -5.11 -15.04
C ALA A 52 -1.40 -3.59 -15.02
N HIS A 53 -2.39 -3.09 -15.77
CA HIS A 53 -2.70 -1.67 -15.88
C HIS A 53 -4.07 -1.35 -15.28
N ALA A 54 -4.18 -0.22 -14.61
CA ALA A 54 -5.42 0.28 -14.05
C ALA A 54 -5.45 1.81 -14.02
N ALA A 55 -6.65 2.39 -13.91
CA ALA A 55 -6.86 3.80 -13.61
C ALA A 55 -7.48 3.96 -12.22
N ILE A 56 -6.97 4.90 -11.43
CA ILE A 56 -7.65 5.38 -10.24
C ILE A 56 -8.59 6.50 -10.67
N ILE A 57 -9.88 6.29 -10.44
CA ILE A 57 -10.94 7.24 -10.79
C ILE A 57 -11.53 7.82 -9.50
N HIS A 58 -11.74 9.14 -9.48
CA HIS A 58 -12.50 9.84 -8.45
C HIS A 58 -13.51 10.75 -9.13
N ASP A 59 -14.79 10.62 -8.76
CA ASP A 59 -15.88 11.45 -9.28
C ASP A 59 -15.96 11.46 -10.83
N GLY A 60 -15.68 10.32 -11.45
CA GLY A 60 -15.64 10.15 -12.91
C GLY A 60 -14.36 10.62 -13.60
N ALA A 61 -13.46 11.32 -12.89
CA ALA A 61 -12.20 11.81 -13.43
C ALA A 61 -11.03 10.87 -13.12
N THR A 62 -10.12 10.71 -14.08
CA THR A 62 -8.88 9.94 -13.87
C THR A 62 -7.88 10.73 -13.04
N VAL A 63 -7.56 10.22 -11.85
CA VAL A 63 -6.59 10.80 -10.92
C VAL A 63 -5.17 10.36 -11.25
N CYS A 64 -5.00 9.06 -11.52
CA CYS A 64 -3.73 8.51 -11.98
C CYS A 64 -3.89 7.15 -12.64
N TRP A 65 -2.86 6.75 -13.37
CA TRP A 65 -2.73 5.46 -14.04
C TRP A 65 -1.69 4.62 -13.33
N LEU A 66 -1.94 3.33 -13.21
CA LEU A 66 -1.05 2.36 -12.56
C LEU A 66 -0.51 1.39 -13.61
N ASP A 67 0.79 1.13 -13.54
CA ASP A 67 1.48 0.05 -14.23
C ASP A 67 2.16 -0.80 -13.14
N ALA A 68 1.46 -1.84 -12.69
CA ALA A 68 1.91 -2.72 -11.62
C ALA A 68 3.11 -3.60 -12.06
N ARG A 69 3.27 -3.83 -13.37
CA ARG A 69 4.38 -4.62 -13.93
C ARG A 69 5.69 -3.87 -13.80
N ASN A 70 5.70 -2.57 -14.11
CA ASN A 70 6.91 -1.74 -14.05
C ASN A 70 7.01 -0.90 -12.77
N ASP A 71 6.13 -1.11 -11.79
CA ASP A 71 6.05 -0.36 -10.54
C ASP A 71 5.94 1.16 -10.75
N ARG A 72 5.02 1.59 -11.63
CA ARG A 72 4.83 3.01 -11.98
C ARG A 72 3.43 3.52 -11.70
N MET A 73 3.37 4.74 -11.18
CA MET A 73 2.16 5.54 -11.07
C MET A 73 2.34 6.80 -11.91
N MET A 74 1.46 7.01 -12.88
CA MET A 74 1.43 8.19 -13.74
C MET A 74 0.27 9.07 -13.34
N THR A 75 0.59 10.24 -12.81
CA THR A 75 -0.38 11.19 -12.28
C THR A 75 -0.86 12.13 -13.37
N THR A 76 -2.14 12.51 -13.34
CA THR A 76 -2.73 13.45 -14.32
C THR A 76 -2.48 14.91 -13.93
N ALA A 77 -2.12 15.17 -12.67
CA ALA A 77 -1.67 16.45 -12.13
C ALA A 77 -0.26 16.31 -11.51
N PRO A 78 0.43 17.41 -11.13
CA PRO A 78 1.72 17.32 -10.45
C PRO A 78 1.66 16.39 -9.23
N ALA A 79 2.66 15.52 -9.08
CA ALA A 79 2.62 14.46 -8.07
C ALA A 79 2.20 14.93 -6.66
N PRO A 80 2.74 16.02 -6.07
CA PRO A 80 2.34 16.45 -4.73
C PRO A 80 0.83 16.70 -4.57
N ILE A 81 0.18 17.23 -5.61
CA ILE A 81 -1.26 17.49 -5.62
C ILE A 81 -2.04 16.17 -5.63
N THR A 82 -1.69 15.27 -6.55
CA THR A 82 -2.33 13.95 -6.64
C THR A 82 -2.13 13.12 -5.37
N LEU A 83 -0.95 13.15 -4.76
CA LEU A 83 -0.68 12.39 -3.53
C LEU A 83 -1.45 12.93 -2.33
N THR A 84 -1.56 14.25 -2.20
CA THR A 84 -2.38 14.88 -1.15
C THR A 84 -3.86 14.51 -1.32
N LEU A 85 -4.36 14.51 -2.57
CA LEU A 85 -5.70 14.06 -2.87
C LEU A 85 -5.91 12.59 -2.49
N LEU A 86 -5.02 11.69 -2.93
CA LEU A 86 -5.12 10.27 -2.62
C LEU A 86 -5.06 9.99 -1.11
N GLN A 87 -4.20 10.69 -0.38
CA GLN A 87 -4.12 10.58 1.07
C GLN A 87 -5.45 10.93 1.74
N ARG A 88 -6.08 12.04 1.34
CA ARG A 88 -7.39 12.46 1.84
C ARG A 88 -8.47 11.44 1.50
N LEU A 89 -8.60 11.05 0.22
CA LEU A 89 -9.64 10.13 -0.23
C LEU A 89 -9.54 8.74 0.44
N LEU A 90 -8.32 8.27 0.68
CA LEU A 90 -8.08 7.03 1.42
C LEU A 90 -8.42 7.16 2.91
N GLY A 91 -8.12 8.31 3.52
CA GLY A 91 -8.45 8.59 4.92
C GLY A 91 -9.95 8.69 5.16
N ASP A 92 -10.67 9.34 4.24
CA ASP A 92 -12.12 9.50 4.30
C ASP A 92 -12.89 8.27 3.82
N ALA A 93 -12.18 7.26 3.29
CA ALA A 93 -12.76 6.11 2.61
C ALA A 93 -13.82 6.51 1.56
N ASP A 94 -13.52 7.53 0.75
CA ASP A 94 -14.48 8.13 -0.19
C ASP A 94 -15.04 7.06 -1.15
N PRO A 95 -16.37 6.81 -1.16
CA PRO A 95 -16.97 5.75 -1.97
C PRO A 95 -16.88 6.01 -3.48
N ARG A 96 -16.57 7.24 -3.90
CA ARG A 96 -16.37 7.61 -5.31
C ARG A 96 -14.98 7.26 -5.82
N LEU A 97 -14.06 6.89 -4.92
CA LEU A 97 -12.74 6.40 -5.30
C LEU A 97 -12.85 4.95 -5.78
N SER A 98 -12.43 4.68 -7.00
CA SER A 98 -12.50 3.35 -7.60
C SER A 98 -11.24 3.02 -8.40
N LEU A 99 -10.99 1.72 -8.57
CA LEU A 99 -9.93 1.23 -9.42
C LEU A 99 -10.55 0.53 -10.63
N VAL A 100 -10.25 1.03 -11.82
CA VAL A 100 -10.74 0.47 -13.08
C VAL A 100 -9.58 -0.22 -13.79
N PRO A 101 -9.56 -1.57 -13.87
CA PRO A 101 -8.59 -2.27 -14.69
C PRO A 101 -8.75 -1.88 -16.16
N VAL A 102 -7.64 -1.62 -16.86
CA VAL A 102 -7.65 -1.23 -18.28
C VAL A 102 -6.71 -2.13 -19.07
N THR A 103 -6.95 -2.34 -20.36
CA THR A 103 -6.00 -3.09 -21.20
C THR A 103 -4.72 -2.27 -21.43
N GLN A 104 -3.66 -2.94 -21.90
CA GLN A 104 -2.43 -2.25 -22.24
C GLN A 104 -2.64 -1.23 -23.36
N GLU A 105 -3.48 -1.54 -24.35
CA GLU A 105 -3.79 -0.65 -25.47
C GLU A 105 -4.46 0.64 -24.97
N VAL A 106 -5.48 0.50 -24.13
CA VAL A 106 -6.19 1.65 -23.52
C VAL A 106 -5.24 2.49 -22.68
N PHE A 107 -4.40 1.84 -21.88
CA PHE A 107 -3.40 2.53 -21.06
C PHE A 107 -2.42 3.33 -21.90
N VAL A 108 -1.84 2.74 -22.96
CA VAL A 108 -0.87 3.44 -23.83
C VAL A 108 -1.53 4.61 -24.57
N GLN A 109 -2.78 4.47 -25.00
CA GLN A 109 -3.50 5.50 -25.74
C GLN A 109 -4.00 6.65 -24.85
N ARG A 110 -4.45 6.35 -23.62
CA ARG A 110 -5.17 7.31 -22.77
C ARG A 110 -4.39 7.82 -21.57
N ALA A 111 -3.25 7.23 -21.21
CA ALA A 111 -2.48 7.67 -20.06
C ALA A 111 -1.86 9.06 -20.30
N THR A 112 -2.54 10.08 -19.79
CA THR A 112 -2.00 11.44 -19.66
C THR A 112 -1.08 11.50 -18.45
N VAL A 113 0.15 11.97 -18.66
CA VAL A 113 1.22 11.90 -17.66
C VAL A 113 1.76 13.30 -17.38
N CYS A 114 1.47 13.82 -16.19
CA CYS A 114 2.15 14.98 -15.64
C CYS A 114 3.42 14.55 -14.90
N SER A 115 3.33 13.57 -13.99
CA SER A 115 4.48 13.00 -13.29
C SER A 115 4.44 11.47 -13.30
N ASN A 116 5.62 10.84 -13.34
CA ASN A 116 5.78 9.39 -13.25
C ASN A 116 6.61 9.05 -12.00
N VAL A 117 5.99 8.37 -11.04
CA VAL A 117 6.56 8.09 -9.72
C VAL A 117 6.49 6.58 -9.40
N PRO A 118 7.33 6.05 -8.50
CA PRO A 118 7.31 4.62 -8.19
C PRO A 118 6.05 4.22 -7.44
N LEU A 119 5.31 3.23 -7.95
CA LEU A 119 3.96 2.86 -7.50
C LEU A 119 3.93 2.44 -6.03
N ARG A 120 4.69 1.39 -5.67
CA ARG A 120 4.67 0.83 -4.32
C ARG A 120 5.21 1.80 -3.29
N LEU A 121 6.28 2.52 -3.62
CA LEU A 121 6.84 3.57 -2.75
C LEU A 121 5.80 4.67 -2.47
N THR A 122 5.13 5.12 -3.52
CA THR A 122 4.13 6.19 -3.42
C THR A 122 2.95 5.76 -2.55
N LEU A 123 2.38 4.58 -2.81
CA LEU A 123 1.26 4.06 -2.02
C LEU A 123 1.66 3.78 -0.57
N TRP A 124 2.88 3.27 -0.34
CA TRP A 124 3.42 3.06 1.00
C TRP A 124 3.47 4.38 1.78
N ASN A 125 4.05 5.42 1.18
CA ASN A 125 4.17 6.73 1.81
C ASN A 125 2.80 7.34 2.09
N VAL A 126 1.89 7.32 1.11
CA VAL A 126 0.51 7.79 1.28
C VAL A 126 -0.13 7.10 2.48
N ALA A 127 -0.10 5.76 2.53
CA ALA A 127 -0.71 5.01 3.62
C ALA A 127 -0.06 5.18 5.00
N LEU A 128 1.26 5.44 5.06
CA LEU A 128 1.93 5.77 6.32
C LEU A 128 1.39 7.06 6.92
N VAL A 129 1.04 8.04 6.08
CA VAL A 129 0.53 9.35 6.50
C VAL A 129 -0.99 9.48 6.41
N THR A 130 -1.69 8.47 5.86
CA THR A 130 -3.15 8.41 5.81
C THR A 130 -3.71 8.35 7.23
N ASP A 131 -4.53 9.36 7.54
CA ASP A 131 -5.15 9.64 8.83
C ASP A 131 -4.20 9.48 10.03
N GLY A 132 -3.44 10.55 10.30
CA GLY A 132 -2.54 10.70 11.44
C GLY A 132 -3.19 10.49 12.82
N ARG A 133 -4.48 10.17 12.89
CA ARG A 133 -5.19 9.74 14.11
C ARG A 133 -5.01 8.26 14.44
N GLY A 134 -4.33 7.48 13.59
CA GLY A 134 -4.09 6.06 13.83
C GLY A 134 -5.36 5.23 13.65
N VAL A 135 -6.14 5.54 12.61
CA VAL A 135 -7.35 4.80 12.24
C VAL A 135 -7.00 3.76 11.17
N PRO A 136 -7.56 2.54 11.23
CA PRO A 136 -7.38 1.54 10.19
C PRO A 136 -8.04 1.95 8.86
N ILE A 137 -7.31 1.80 7.76
CA ILE A 137 -7.90 1.97 6.42
C ILE A 137 -8.84 0.79 6.11
N PRO A 138 -10.13 1.03 5.79
CA PRO A 138 -11.06 -0.04 5.43
C PRO A 138 -10.52 -0.92 4.29
N PRO A 139 -10.72 -2.26 4.35
CA PRO A 139 -11.55 -3.00 5.30
C PRO A 139 -10.84 -3.42 6.59
N LEU A 140 -9.65 -2.88 6.91
CA LEU A 140 -9.03 -3.17 8.20
C LEU A 140 -9.92 -2.69 9.34
N GLN A 141 -9.91 -3.46 10.42
CA GLN A 141 -10.56 -3.15 11.69
C GLN A 141 -9.51 -3.25 12.80
N ASP A 142 -9.78 -2.65 13.96
CA ASP A 142 -8.86 -2.66 15.11
C ASP A 142 -8.41 -4.08 15.54
N GLY A 143 -9.30 -5.06 15.42
CA GLY A 143 -9.02 -6.47 15.72
C GLY A 143 -8.35 -7.25 14.58
N THR A 144 -8.12 -6.63 13.43
CA THR A 144 -7.54 -7.31 12.27
C THR A 144 -6.10 -7.71 12.56
N LYS A 145 -5.82 -9.00 12.39
CA LYS A 145 -4.48 -9.54 12.51
C LYS A 145 -3.83 -9.58 11.14
N LEU A 146 -2.64 -9.01 11.04
CA LEU A 146 -1.86 -9.03 9.81
C LEU A 146 -0.64 -9.94 9.97
N ARG A 147 -0.27 -10.60 8.88
CA ARG A 147 1.01 -11.28 8.73
C ARG A 147 1.70 -10.77 7.48
N LEU A 148 3.02 -10.61 7.54
CA LEU A 148 3.82 -10.25 6.37
C LEU A 148 4.08 -11.47 5.49
N ARG A 149 3.97 -11.29 4.17
CA ARG A 149 4.40 -12.28 3.17
C ARG A 149 5.92 -12.32 3.03
N ARG A 150 6.51 -11.13 3.02
CA ARG A 150 7.94 -10.88 2.86
C ARG A 150 8.29 -9.56 3.53
N TRP A 151 9.58 -9.35 3.74
CA TRP A 151 10.08 -8.07 4.23
C TRP A 151 9.84 -6.98 3.17
N PRO A 152 9.30 -5.80 3.56
CA PRO A 152 9.29 -4.63 2.70
C PRO A 152 10.71 -4.19 2.34
N ASP A 153 10.91 -3.65 1.15
CA ASP A 153 12.24 -3.18 0.72
C ASP A 153 12.55 -1.80 1.31
N PHE A 154 13.09 -1.78 2.52
CA PHE A 154 13.42 -0.54 3.23
C PHE A 154 14.60 0.24 2.64
N ARG A 155 15.28 -0.26 1.60
CA ARG A 155 16.25 0.55 0.83
C ARG A 155 15.57 1.69 0.10
N ILE A 156 14.30 1.50 -0.27
CA ILE A 156 13.51 2.48 -1.02
C ILE A 156 12.32 2.99 -0.20
N LEU A 157 11.71 2.15 0.63
CA LEU A 157 10.52 2.51 1.40
C LEU A 157 10.87 3.35 2.63
N ALA A 158 10.09 4.41 2.86
CA ALA A 158 10.20 5.21 4.07
C ALA A 158 9.96 4.34 5.30
N HIS A 159 10.87 4.42 6.28
CA HIS A 159 10.79 3.59 7.47
C HIS A 159 11.34 4.29 8.70
N ARG A 160 10.95 3.76 9.86
CA ARG A 160 11.49 4.12 11.17
C ARG A 160 12.19 2.91 11.77
N PRO A 161 13.09 3.08 12.75
CA PRO A 161 13.73 1.95 13.44
C PRO A 161 12.72 0.91 13.96
N ASP A 162 11.57 1.37 14.45
CA ASP A 162 10.51 0.51 14.97
C ASP A 162 9.86 -0.39 13.90
N HIS A 163 9.88 0.01 12.63
CA HIS A 163 9.32 -0.79 11.54
C HIS A 163 10.07 -2.12 11.37
N PHE A 164 11.37 -2.17 11.66
CA PHE A 164 12.13 -3.42 11.63
C PHE A 164 11.66 -4.40 12.70
N ARG A 165 11.31 -3.90 13.90
CA ARG A 165 10.78 -4.72 15.01
C ARG A 165 9.41 -5.29 14.63
N LEU A 166 8.54 -4.47 14.04
CA LEU A 166 7.26 -4.90 13.49
C LEU A 166 7.44 -5.96 12.39
N CYS A 167 8.39 -5.78 11.46
CA CYS A 167 8.69 -6.77 10.44
C CYS A 167 9.17 -8.11 11.01
N ALA A 168 10.08 -8.06 11.98
CA ALA A 168 10.62 -9.26 12.62
C ALA A 168 9.53 -10.07 13.34
N LEU A 169 8.53 -9.41 13.92
CA LEU A 169 7.36 -10.05 14.53
C LEU A 169 6.41 -10.60 13.46
N LEU A 170 5.95 -9.74 12.56
CA LEU A 170 4.86 -10.03 11.62
C LEU A 170 5.25 -10.99 10.49
N ILE A 171 6.55 -11.20 10.22
CA ILE A 171 6.99 -12.25 9.29
C ILE A 171 6.82 -13.66 9.91
N LYS A 172 6.95 -13.75 11.24
CA LYS A 172 6.90 -15.02 11.98
C LYS A 172 5.46 -15.42 12.30
N GLN A 173 4.61 -14.46 12.67
CA GLN A 173 3.25 -14.72 13.14
C GLN A 173 2.29 -13.60 12.76
N GLY A 174 0.99 -13.91 12.71
CA GLY A 174 -0.06 -12.90 12.66
C GLY A 174 -0.18 -12.17 13.98
N ALA A 175 -0.33 -10.84 13.95
CA ALA A 175 -0.61 -10.07 15.16
C ALA A 175 -1.57 -8.90 14.86
N SER A 176 -2.37 -8.52 15.85
CA SER A 176 -3.18 -7.30 15.81
C SER A 176 -2.34 -6.08 16.16
N VAL A 177 -2.88 -4.89 15.89
CA VAL A 177 -2.23 -3.62 16.28
C VAL A 177 -2.01 -3.57 17.79
N ARG A 178 -3.03 -3.95 18.58
CA ARG A 178 -2.94 -4.02 20.04
C ARG A 178 -1.82 -4.95 20.50
N ALA A 179 -1.79 -6.18 19.98
CA ALA A 179 -0.75 -7.15 20.35
C ALA A 179 0.66 -6.65 20.00
N CYS A 180 0.83 -5.96 18.87
CA CYS A 180 2.13 -5.36 18.52
C CYS A 180 2.53 -4.23 19.47
N CYS A 181 1.58 -3.40 19.92
CA CYS A 181 1.84 -2.36 20.92
C CYS A 181 2.32 -2.99 22.23
N ASP A 182 1.61 -4.03 22.71
CA ASP A 182 1.89 -4.70 23.97
C ASP A 182 3.23 -5.45 23.94
N ILE A 183 3.55 -6.14 22.84
CA ILE A 183 4.78 -6.95 22.72
C ILE A 183 6.02 -6.08 22.51
N LEU A 184 5.91 -5.02 21.70
CA LEU A 184 7.05 -4.22 21.27
C LEU A 184 7.20 -2.91 22.05
N ASP A 185 6.24 -2.58 22.92
CA ASP A 185 6.15 -1.31 23.63
C ASP A 185 6.22 -0.12 22.65
N LEU A 186 5.31 -0.13 21.68
CA LEU A 186 5.26 0.87 20.60
C LEU A 186 3.94 1.67 20.63
N PRO A 187 3.96 2.97 20.28
CA PRO A 187 2.76 3.76 20.14
C PRO A 187 1.80 3.20 19.09
N ARG A 188 0.51 3.12 19.43
CA ARG A 188 -0.57 2.63 18.55
C ARG A 188 -0.56 3.28 17.16
N GLN A 189 -0.31 4.58 17.10
CA GLN A 189 -0.24 5.33 15.85
C GLN A 189 0.84 4.80 14.90
N ILE A 190 2.04 4.52 15.42
CA ILE A 190 3.17 4.00 14.61
C ILE A 190 2.81 2.61 14.06
N VAL A 191 2.26 1.76 14.90
CA VAL A 191 1.84 0.41 14.52
C VAL A 191 0.72 0.47 13.47
N GLN A 192 -0.30 1.30 13.68
CA GLN A 192 -1.42 1.42 12.73
C GLN A 192 -0.99 1.96 11.37
N SER A 193 -0.16 3.02 11.34
CA SER A 193 0.40 3.55 10.08
C SER A 193 1.18 2.46 9.33
N PHE A 194 1.98 1.66 10.03
CA PHE A 194 2.67 0.53 9.42
C PHE A 194 1.69 -0.52 8.87
N PHE A 195 0.64 -0.87 9.62
CA PHE A 195 -0.39 -1.82 9.18
C PHE A 195 -1.09 -1.32 7.90
N ASN A 196 -1.49 -0.04 7.87
CA ASN A 196 -2.10 0.60 6.71
C ASN A 196 -1.19 0.50 5.48
N ALA A 197 0.10 0.87 5.63
CA ALA A 197 1.07 0.83 4.53
C ALA A 197 1.36 -0.58 4.04
N ALA A 198 1.65 -1.52 4.95
CA ALA A 198 1.94 -2.90 4.60
C ALA A 198 0.74 -3.61 3.97
N PHE A 199 -0.48 -3.30 4.44
CA PHE A 199 -1.70 -3.86 3.89
C PHE A 199 -1.99 -3.29 2.49
N LEU A 200 -2.02 -1.96 2.33
CA LEU A 200 -2.36 -1.29 1.06
C LEU A 200 -1.44 -1.74 -0.08
N THR A 201 -0.15 -1.90 0.20
CA THR A 201 0.88 -2.29 -0.77
C THR A 201 1.05 -3.80 -0.93
N ALA A 202 0.15 -4.58 -0.33
CA ALA A 202 0.12 -6.05 -0.39
C ALA A 202 1.37 -6.77 0.17
N TYR A 203 2.19 -6.11 1.00
CA TYR A 203 3.23 -6.79 1.78
C TYR A 203 2.65 -7.64 2.92
N ALA A 204 1.51 -7.20 3.48
CA ALA A 204 0.79 -7.90 4.53
C ALA A 204 -0.57 -8.43 4.04
N PHE A 205 -1.02 -9.50 4.68
CA PHE A 205 -2.33 -10.11 4.46
C PHE A 205 -3.03 -10.38 5.79
N PRO A 206 -4.37 -10.28 5.81
CA PRO A 206 -5.13 -10.58 7.00
C PRO A 206 -5.13 -12.09 7.25
N VAL A 207 -5.08 -12.48 8.52
CA VAL A 207 -5.13 -13.88 8.96
C VAL A 207 -6.22 -14.06 10.01
N VAL A 208 -6.90 -15.21 9.96
CA VAL A 208 -7.92 -15.60 10.95
C VAL A 208 -7.25 -16.51 11.98
N GLY A 209 -7.39 -16.19 13.27
CA GLY A 209 -7.03 -17.09 14.36
C GLY A 209 -5.53 -17.26 14.65
N GLU A 210 -4.83 -16.20 15.07
CA GLU A 210 -3.53 -16.35 15.76
C GLU A 210 -3.39 -15.32 16.90
N ASP A 211 -3.68 -15.71 18.13
CA ASP A 211 -3.05 -15.15 19.34
C ASP A 211 -2.68 -16.38 20.19
N ALA A 212 -1.44 -16.85 20.09
CA ALA A 212 -0.87 -17.88 20.94
C ALA A 212 0.66 -17.64 21.03
N PRO A 213 1.31 -17.98 22.16
CA PRO A 213 2.48 -17.26 22.64
C PRO A 213 3.70 -17.49 21.76
N VAL A 214 4.59 -16.51 21.81
CA VAL A 214 6.00 -16.58 21.46
C VAL A 214 6.50 -18.02 21.66
N ARG A 215 6.65 -18.78 20.57
CA ARG A 215 7.57 -19.92 20.60
C ARG A 215 8.93 -19.28 20.83
N SER A 216 9.43 -19.39 22.06
CA SER A 216 10.80 -19.07 22.42
C SER A 216 11.71 -19.60 21.32
N SER A 217 12.31 -18.67 20.57
CA SER A 217 13.22 -19.03 19.51
C SER A 217 14.47 -19.62 20.18
N PRO A 218 15.19 -20.58 19.59
CA PRO A 218 16.50 -20.98 20.10
C PRO A 218 17.47 -19.78 20.27
N ALA A 219 17.21 -18.66 19.57
CA ALA A 219 17.88 -17.39 19.78
C ALA A 219 17.60 -16.74 21.15
N ASP A 220 16.41 -16.91 21.74
CA ASP A 220 16.12 -16.45 23.11
C ASP A 220 16.91 -17.26 24.14
N GLY A 221 17.19 -18.53 23.85
CA GLY A 221 18.12 -19.36 24.62
C GLY A 221 19.53 -18.79 24.60
N LEU A 222 20.02 -18.35 23.43
CA LEU A 222 21.32 -17.70 23.32
C LEU A 222 21.35 -16.33 24.01
N VAL A 223 20.33 -15.49 23.81
CA VAL A 223 20.25 -14.16 24.47
C VAL A 223 20.20 -14.29 25.99
N ASN A 224 19.48 -15.28 26.53
CA ASN A 224 19.45 -15.56 27.96
C ASN A 224 20.77 -16.17 28.47
N LEU A 225 21.45 -17.01 27.68
CA LEU A 225 22.78 -17.53 27.99
C LEU A 225 23.82 -16.40 28.08
N TRP A 226 23.81 -15.47 27.12
CA TRP A 226 24.68 -14.28 27.12
C TRP A 226 24.40 -13.36 28.31
N ARG A 227 23.12 -13.20 28.67
CA ARG A 227 22.71 -12.40 29.84
C ARG A 227 23.18 -13.05 31.16
N GLN A 228 23.09 -14.37 31.29
CA GLN A 228 23.59 -15.11 32.46
C GLN A 228 25.12 -15.09 32.57
N LEU A 229 25.83 -15.21 31.45
CA LEU A 229 27.29 -15.08 31.43
C LEU A 229 27.73 -13.67 31.86
N ARG A 230 27.06 -12.61 31.40
CA ARG A 230 27.40 -11.24 31.81
C ARG A 230 27.24 -10.98 33.32
N ILE A 231 26.22 -11.57 33.94
CA ILE A 231 25.97 -11.43 35.38
C ILE A 231 27.05 -12.16 36.19
N ARG A 232 27.50 -13.35 35.75
CA ARG A 232 28.56 -14.13 36.41
C ARG A 232 29.95 -13.49 36.34
N TRP A 233 30.15 -12.50 35.49
CA TRP A 233 31.43 -11.78 35.33
C TRP A 233 31.43 -10.42 36.03
N SER A 234 30.29 -10.03 36.63
CA SER A 234 30.13 -8.77 37.37
C SER A 234 29.96 -9.01 38.87
N ALA A 235 30.17 -10.24 39.34
CA ALA A 235 30.23 -10.67 40.73
C ALA A 235 31.59 -11.36 40.96
#